data_AF-A0A6A6RCG9-F1
#
_entry.id   AF-A0A6A6RCG9-F1
#
_cell.length_a   1.000
_cell.length_b   1.000
_cell.length_c   1.000
_cell.angle_alpha   90.00
_cell.angle_beta   90.00
_cell.angle_gamma   90.00
#
_symmetry.space_group_name_H-M   'P 1'
#
loop_
_entity.id
_entity.type
_entity.pdbx_description
1 polymer ?
#
loop_
_entity_poly.entity_id
_entity_poly.type
_entity_poly.pdbx_seq_one_letter_code
_entity_poly.pdbx_strand_id
1 'polypeptide(L)'
;EVIANVGRFKNLQSVELKYHSMCAAPDSCLGWPMDYNRSLGAYSPETTEFRTEVLGALMKAMNDKRHPASGVRSLAIENLQDISPKAVTQYDDFKEVFSHLDSLALHIATESHGVSPEASLELPEPHVFYDTELKDQWLRPVSPHLEELALYGDDFWGYWPRCDLRSLHFPKLKSLSLGNLTFTHDWQLDWILSHADTLEELRLDHCPIVQGI
;
A
#
# COMPACT_ATOMS: atom_id res chain seq x y z
N GLU A 1 18.05 14.54 0.23
CA GLU A 1 19.28 14.49 -0.60
C GLU A 1 19.59 13.07 -1.09
N VAL A 2 19.48 12.02 -0.26
CA VAL A 2 19.80 10.63 -0.66
C VAL A 2 18.86 10.08 -1.74
N ILE A 3 17.54 10.23 -1.59
CA ILE A 3 16.53 9.71 -2.54
C ILE A 3 16.77 10.20 -3.97
N ALA A 4 17.22 11.44 -4.15
CA ALA A 4 17.48 12.04 -5.47
C ALA A 4 18.61 11.35 -6.25
N ASN A 5 19.37 10.44 -5.64
CA ASN A 5 20.51 9.77 -6.27
C ASN A 5 20.24 8.30 -6.63
N VAL A 6 19.01 7.81 -6.48
CA VAL A 6 18.63 6.40 -6.73
C VAL A 6 19.09 5.91 -8.11
N GLY A 7 18.90 6.69 -9.18
CA GLY A 7 19.32 6.26 -10.52
C GLY A 7 20.82 6.33 -10.80
N ARG A 8 21.66 6.76 -9.83
CA ARG A 8 23.13 6.62 -9.95
C ARG A 8 23.60 5.18 -9.72
N PHE A 9 22.78 4.35 -9.09
CA PHE A 9 23.07 2.93 -8.89
C PHE A 9 22.71 2.13 -10.15
N LYS A 10 23.67 1.96 -11.06
CA LYS A 10 23.45 1.37 -12.40
C LYS A 10 22.90 -0.07 -12.41
N ASN A 11 23.10 -0.81 -11.32
CA ASN A 11 22.65 -2.20 -11.17
C ASN A 11 21.46 -2.33 -10.19
N LEU A 12 20.84 -1.22 -9.81
CA LEU A 12 19.71 -1.24 -8.88
C LEU A 12 18.49 -1.84 -9.57
N GLN A 13 17.91 -2.87 -8.94
CA GLN A 13 16.76 -3.62 -9.46
C GLN A 13 15.54 -3.57 -8.56
N SER A 14 15.75 -3.28 -7.27
CA SER A 14 14.69 -3.23 -6.26
C SER A 14 14.90 -2.02 -5.37
N VAL A 15 13.80 -1.40 -4.95
CA VAL A 15 13.76 -0.30 -3.99
C VAL A 15 12.73 -0.61 -2.92
N GLU A 16 13.12 -0.46 -1.66
CA GLU A 16 12.21 -0.50 -0.51
C GLU A 16 12.13 0.90 0.09
N LEU A 17 10.91 1.44 0.18
CA LEU A 17 10.61 2.67 0.88
C LEU A 17 9.90 2.33 2.18
N LYS A 18 10.54 2.60 3.31
CA LYS A 18 9.99 2.29 4.63
C LYS A 18 9.69 3.55 5.42
N TYR A 19 8.42 3.76 5.70
CA TYR A 19 7.95 4.78 6.62
C TYR A 19 7.93 4.27 8.05
N HIS A 20 7.72 5.18 9.00
CA HIS A 20 7.38 4.80 10.36
C HIS A 20 6.05 4.02 10.40
N SER A 21 5.89 3.06 11.31
CA SER A 21 4.65 2.25 11.40
C SER A 21 3.47 3.05 11.95
N MET A 22 3.70 3.94 12.91
CA MET A 22 2.68 4.89 13.36
C MET A 22 2.42 5.97 12.30
N CYS A 23 1.16 6.14 11.94
CA CYS A 23 0.64 7.20 11.08
C CYS A 23 -0.66 7.77 11.68
N ALA A 24 -1.02 8.98 11.28
CA ALA A 24 -2.29 9.60 11.63
C ALA A 24 -2.80 10.47 10.48
N ALA A 25 -4.11 10.56 10.32
CA ALA A 25 -4.71 11.50 9.38
C ALA A 25 -4.51 12.96 9.87
N PRO A 26 -4.46 13.97 8.97
CA PRO A 26 -4.19 15.36 9.34
C PRO A 26 -5.17 15.92 10.38
N ASP A 27 -6.43 15.49 10.29
CA ASP A 27 -7.54 15.94 11.15
C ASP A 27 -7.92 14.90 12.22
N SER A 28 -7.07 13.90 12.44
CA SER A 28 -7.41 12.84 13.40
C SER A 28 -7.53 13.36 14.82
N CYS A 29 -8.60 12.90 15.48
CA CYS A 29 -8.84 13.13 16.90
C CYS A 29 -8.34 11.99 17.81
N LEU A 30 -7.78 10.90 17.25
CA LEU A 30 -7.34 9.70 17.99
C LEU A 30 -5.90 9.80 18.55
N GLY A 31 -5.36 11.02 18.74
CA GLY A 31 -3.98 11.24 19.13
C GLY A 31 -3.52 10.51 20.41
N TRP A 32 -2.32 9.90 20.36
CA TRP A 32 -1.57 9.38 21.51
C TRP A 32 -0.23 10.14 21.69
N PRO A 33 0.28 10.37 22.93
CA PRO A 33 -0.36 10.22 24.23
C PRO A 33 -0.99 11.52 24.73
N MET A 34 -1.99 11.35 25.58
CA MET A 34 -2.72 12.33 26.38
C MET A 34 -1.78 13.33 27.11
N ASP A 35 -1.45 14.47 26.49
CA ASP A 35 -1.00 15.64 27.25
C ASP A 35 -2.24 16.44 27.65
N TYR A 36 -2.59 16.38 28.95
CA TYR A 36 -3.77 17.03 29.53
C TYR A 36 -3.77 18.56 29.34
N ASN A 37 -2.64 19.14 28.91
CA ASN A 37 -2.52 20.51 28.46
C ASN A 37 -2.77 20.61 26.95
N ARG A 38 -4.02 20.89 26.58
CA ARG A 38 -4.44 21.37 25.25
C ARG A 38 -3.32 22.15 24.54
N SER A 39 -2.68 21.59 23.51
CA SER A 39 -2.08 22.29 22.35
C SER A 39 -1.09 21.47 21.49
N LEU A 40 -1.13 20.13 21.47
CA LEU A 40 -0.34 19.34 20.52
C LEU A 40 -1.24 18.31 19.85
N GLY A 41 -1.33 18.37 18.51
CA GLY A 41 -2.08 17.41 17.69
C GLY A 41 -1.53 15.98 17.81
N ALA A 42 -2.26 15.02 17.26
CA ALA A 42 -1.89 13.61 17.21
C ALA A 42 -0.41 13.43 16.84
N TYR A 43 0.38 12.79 17.70
CA TYR A 43 1.81 12.59 17.46
C TYR A 43 2.00 11.45 16.45
N SER A 44 1.94 11.75 15.16
CA SER A 44 2.56 10.90 14.14
C SER A 44 4.03 11.34 13.99
N PRO A 45 5.02 10.43 14.09
CA PRO A 45 6.43 10.77 13.83
C PRO A 45 6.66 11.34 12.43
N GLU A 46 5.76 11.01 11.49
CA GLU A 46 5.80 11.41 10.09
C GLU A 46 4.41 11.92 9.68
N THR A 47 4.31 13.19 9.28
CA THR A 47 3.03 13.73 8.79
C THR A 47 2.70 13.18 7.40
N THR A 48 1.44 13.30 7.01
CA THR A 48 0.97 13.00 5.65
C THR A 48 1.72 13.77 4.59
N GLU A 49 2.06 15.04 4.84
CA GLU A 49 2.82 15.89 3.93
C GLU A 49 4.24 15.35 3.76
N PHE A 50 4.91 15.00 4.86
CA PHE A 50 6.24 14.42 4.81
C PHE A 50 6.25 13.10 4.02
N ARG A 51 5.30 12.20 4.32
CA ARG A 51 5.15 10.91 3.60
C ARG A 51 4.95 11.16 2.10
N THR A 52 4.07 12.10 1.75
CA THR A 52 3.78 12.52 0.38
C THR A 52 5.03 13.06 -0.33
N GLU A 53 5.77 13.96 0.31
CA GLU A 53 7.00 14.56 -0.24
C GLU A 53 8.07 13.50 -0.50
N VAL A 54 8.25 12.55 0.41
CA VAL A 54 9.19 11.45 0.27
C VAL A 54 8.81 10.54 -0.90
N LEU A 55 7.54 10.14 -1.01
CA LEU A 55 7.07 9.31 -2.14
C LEU A 55 7.26 10.04 -3.47
N GLY A 56 6.82 11.30 -3.54
CA GLY A 56 6.95 12.13 -4.73
C GLY A 56 8.41 12.35 -5.13
N ALA A 57 9.31 12.54 -4.16
CA ALA A 57 10.74 12.65 -4.41
C ALA A 57 11.32 11.34 -4.97
N LEU A 58 10.87 10.17 -4.48
CA LEU A 58 11.28 8.88 -5.01
C LEU A 58 10.83 8.71 -6.47
N MET A 59 9.56 8.94 -6.77
CA MET A 59 9.03 8.81 -8.14
C MET A 59 9.81 9.71 -9.12
N LYS A 60 10.03 10.97 -8.75
CA LYS A 60 10.84 11.92 -9.55
C LYS A 60 12.28 11.45 -9.73
N ALA A 61 12.90 10.91 -8.68
CA ALA A 61 14.28 10.46 -8.74
C ALA A 61 14.46 9.23 -9.64
N MET A 62 13.47 8.33 -9.67
CA MET A 62 13.52 7.16 -10.56
C MET A 62 13.38 7.54 -12.03
N ASN A 63 12.65 8.62 -12.32
CA ASN A 63 12.50 9.17 -13.66
C ASN A 63 13.51 10.29 -14.00
N ASP A 64 14.58 10.46 -13.22
CA ASP A 64 15.55 11.53 -13.46
C ASP A 64 16.13 11.42 -14.89
N LYS A 65 16.15 12.54 -15.62
CA LYS A 65 16.54 12.55 -17.04
C LYS A 65 18.01 12.24 -17.27
N ARG A 66 18.88 12.50 -16.29
CA ARG A 66 20.34 12.30 -16.41
C ARG A 66 20.74 10.92 -15.92
N HIS A 67 20.06 10.44 -14.89
CA HIS A 67 20.32 9.18 -14.22
C HIS A 67 18.98 8.47 -13.94
N PRO A 68 18.29 7.95 -14.97
CA PRO A 68 17.04 7.23 -14.74
C PRO A 68 17.31 5.88 -14.07
N ALA A 69 16.48 5.49 -13.11
CA ALA A 69 16.54 4.20 -12.43
C ALA A 69 15.79 3.11 -13.20
N SER A 70 15.95 3.05 -14.54
CA SER A 70 15.15 2.19 -15.43
C SER A 70 15.36 0.68 -15.24
N GLY A 71 16.38 0.29 -14.46
CA GLY A 71 16.61 -1.09 -14.04
C GLY A 71 15.74 -1.55 -12.87
N VAL A 72 15.09 -0.63 -12.15
CA VAL A 72 14.24 -0.95 -11.01
C VAL A 72 12.94 -1.57 -11.50
N ARG A 73 12.73 -2.83 -11.14
CA ARG A 73 11.54 -3.63 -11.48
C ARG A 73 10.71 -4.01 -10.26
N SER A 74 11.28 -3.86 -9.07
CA SER A 74 10.63 -4.22 -7.80
C SER A 74 10.53 -3.00 -6.90
N LEU A 75 9.34 -2.75 -6.38
CA LEU A 75 9.07 -1.69 -5.41
C LEU A 75 8.34 -2.29 -4.20
N ALA A 76 8.90 -2.09 -3.02
CA ALA A 76 8.24 -2.34 -1.75
C ALA A 76 7.97 -1.01 -1.05
N ILE A 77 6.76 -0.83 -0.52
CA ILE A 77 6.43 0.29 0.36
C ILE A 77 5.94 -0.27 1.68
N GLU A 78 6.78 -0.08 2.69
CA GLU A 78 6.55 -0.51 4.06
C GLU A 78 5.93 0.62 4.88
N ASN A 79 4.85 0.28 5.59
CA ASN A 79 4.02 1.23 6.34
C ASN A 79 3.44 2.34 5.44
N LEU A 80 2.94 1.97 4.27
CA LEU A 80 2.14 2.84 3.41
C LEU A 80 0.88 3.24 4.17
N GLN A 81 0.75 4.51 4.53
CA GLN A 81 -0.48 4.99 5.15
C GLN A 81 -1.68 4.75 4.20
N ASP A 82 -2.80 4.37 4.77
CA ASP A 82 -4.14 4.19 4.15
C ASP A 82 -4.78 5.50 3.65
N ILE A 83 -3.97 6.41 3.11
CA ILE A 83 -4.39 7.66 2.48
C ILE A 83 -3.56 7.81 1.21
N SER A 84 -4.19 7.75 0.03
CA SER A 84 -3.43 7.91 -1.21
C SER A 84 -3.08 9.38 -1.45
N PRO A 85 -1.78 9.71 -1.59
CA PRO A 85 -1.38 11.08 -1.88
C PRO A 85 -1.70 11.41 -3.34
N LYS A 86 -2.89 11.96 -3.59
CA LYS A 86 -3.34 12.37 -4.95
C LYS A 86 -2.35 13.32 -5.64
N ALA A 87 -1.63 14.11 -4.85
CA ALA A 87 -0.52 14.96 -5.30
C ALA A 87 0.66 14.19 -5.93
N VAL A 88 0.68 12.86 -5.82
CA VAL A 88 1.70 11.97 -6.39
C VAL A 88 1.04 10.95 -7.32
N THR A 89 0.02 10.22 -6.86
CA THR A 89 -0.57 9.09 -7.60
C THR A 89 -1.24 9.49 -8.91
N GLN A 90 -1.63 10.76 -9.07
CA GLN A 90 -2.28 11.25 -10.29
C GLN A 90 -1.30 11.74 -11.36
N TYR A 91 -0.02 11.90 -11.02
CA TYR A 91 1.00 12.50 -11.90
C TYR A 91 1.74 11.46 -12.72
N ASP A 92 2.33 11.93 -13.82
CA ASP A 92 3.00 11.07 -14.81
C ASP A 92 4.18 10.32 -14.20
N ASP A 93 4.94 10.94 -13.29
CA ASP A 93 6.09 10.29 -12.68
C ASP A 93 5.72 8.97 -11.97
N PHE A 94 4.60 8.97 -11.25
CA PHE A 94 4.09 7.77 -10.58
C PHE A 94 3.63 6.72 -11.58
N LYS A 95 2.87 7.12 -12.62
CA LYS A 95 2.34 6.21 -13.64
C LYS A 95 3.45 5.55 -14.44
N GLU A 96 4.47 6.32 -14.84
CA GLU A 96 5.62 5.82 -15.58
C GLU A 96 6.34 4.74 -14.79
N VAL A 97 6.65 5.02 -13.51
CA VAL A 97 7.27 4.04 -12.60
C VAL A 97 6.43 2.76 -12.51
N PHE A 98 5.14 2.90 -12.21
CA PHE A 98 4.26 1.75 -11.99
C PHE A 98 4.00 0.96 -13.28
N SER A 99 4.13 1.56 -14.46
CA SER A 99 3.90 0.90 -15.75
C SER A 99 4.96 -0.13 -16.16
N HIS A 100 6.00 -0.32 -15.33
CA HIS A 100 7.12 -1.20 -15.67
C HIS A 100 7.62 -2.05 -14.50
N LEU A 101 6.90 -2.06 -13.36
CA LEU A 101 7.21 -2.90 -12.21
C LEU A 101 6.76 -4.34 -12.46
N ASP A 102 7.66 -5.29 -12.26
CA ASP A 102 7.35 -6.72 -12.30
C ASP A 102 6.93 -7.21 -10.90
N SER A 103 7.33 -6.51 -9.84
CA SER A 103 7.07 -6.88 -8.45
C SER A 103 6.64 -5.67 -7.61
N LEU A 104 5.54 -5.81 -6.87
CA LEU A 104 4.99 -4.77 -6.01
C LEU A 104 4.62 -5.36 -4.65
N ALA A 105 5.17 -4.79 -3.58
CA ALA A 105 4.80 -5.09 -2.21
C ALA A 105 4.27 -3.84 -1.50
N LEU A 106 3.03 -3.90 -1.00
CA LEU A 106 2.42 -2.84 -0.21
C LEU A 106 2.07 -3.37 1.17
N HIS A 107 2.63 -2.76 2.20
CA HIS A 107 2.32 -3.02 3.59
C HIS A 107 1.61 -1.78 4.12
N ILE A 108 0.28 -1.85 4.18
CA ILE A 108 -0.61 -0.78 4.57
C ILE A 108 -0.55 -0.61 6.08
N ALA A 109 -0.27 0.61 6.52
CA ALA A 109 -0.39 1.05 7.91
C ALA A 109 -1.67 1.87 8.08
N THR A 110 -2.39 1.60 9.15
CA THR A 110 -3.61 2.30 9.54
C THR A 110 -3.39 3.04 10.85
N GLU A 111 -4.16 4.10 11.05
CA GLU A 111 -4.12 4.81 12.33
C GLU A 111 -4.76 3.97 13.45
N SER A 112 -3.96 3.61 14.46
CA SER A 112 -4.40 2.78 15.58
C SER A 112 -4.45 3.55 16.91
N HIS A 113 -5.57 3.46 17.61
CA HIS A 113 -5.74 4.01 18.96
C HIS A 113 -5.50 2.92 20.01
N GLY A 114 -4.28 2.86 20.56
CA GLY A 114 -3.86 1.77 21.44
C GLY A 114 -4.72 1.55 22.71
N VAL A 115 -5.48 2.56 23.16
CA VAL A 115 -6.35 2.48 24.36
C VAL A 115 -7.80 2.11 24.02
N SER A 116 -8.20 2.25 22.76
CA SER A 116 -9.57 1.98 22.28
C SER A 116 -9.46 1.54 20.81
N PRO A 117 -8.98 0.32 20.55
CA PRO A 117 -8.78 -0.18 19.19
C PRO A 117 -10.08 -0.18 18.37
N GLU A 118 -11.23 -0.34 19.03
CA GLU A 118 -12.55 -0.26 18.40
C GLU A 118 -12.82 1.10 17.74
N ALA A 119 -12.24 2.20 18.25
CA ALA A 119 -12.40 3.53 17.66
C ALA A 119 -11.68 3.64 16.31
N SER A 120 -10.61 2.87 16.09
CA SER A 120 -9.89 2.84 14.81
C SER A 120 -10.71 2.20 13.68
N LEU A 121 -11.64 1.29 13.99
CA LEU A 121 -12.50 0.63 13.00
C LEU A 121 -13.48 1.60 12.31
N GLU A 122 -13.74 2.73 12.95
CA GLU A 122 -14.67 3.77 12.50
C GLU A 122 -13.96 4.91 11.72
N LEU A 123 -12.63 4.86 11.61
CA LEU A 123 -11.89 5.85 10.83
C LEU A 123 -12.25 5.74 9.34
N PRO A 124 -12.57 6.85 8.67
CA PRO A 124 -12.99 6.83 7.28
C PRO A 124 -11.86 6.47 6.29
N GLU A 125 -10.61 6.77 6.63
CA GLU A 125 -9.44 6.60 5.77
C GLU A 125 -9.25 5.14 5.29
N PRO A 126 -9.19 4.12 6.17
CA PRO A 126 -9.10 2.73 5.74
C PRO A 126 -10.24 2.33 4.80
N HIS A 127 -11.47 2.76 5.09
CA HIS A 127 -12.64 2.42 4.28
C HIS A 127 -12.55 3.00 2.87
N VAL A 128 -12.13 4.25 2.73
CA VAL A 128 -11.94 4.88 1.41
C VAL A 128 -10.79 4.23 0.65
N PHE A 129 -9.67 3.98 1.34
CA PHE A 129 -8.47 3.43 0.74
C PHE A 129 -8.69 2.01 0.21
N TYR A 130 -9.16 1.09 1.04
CA TYR A 130 -9.36 -0.31 0.63
C TYR A 130 -10.50 -0.48 -0.37
N ASP A 131 -11.57 0.33 -0.28
CA ASP A 131 -12.71 0.18 -1.17
C ASP A 131 -12.42 0.71 -2.58
N THR A 132 -11.61 1.77 -2.68
CA THR A 132 -11.41 2.48 -3.95
C THR A 132 -9.96 2.73 -4.30
N GLU A 133 -9.19 3.38 -3.43
CA GLU A 133 -7.91 3.94 -3.84
C GLU A 133 -6.83 2.89 -4.07
N LEU A 134 -6.75 1.85 -3.24
CA LEU A 134 -5.83 0.73 -3.39
C LEU A 134 -5.94 0.15 -4.81
N LYS A 135 -7.17 -0.23 -5.20
CA LYS A 135 -7.41 -0.82 -6.52
C LYS A 135 -7.10 0.14 -7.65
N ASP A 136 -7.66 1.34 -7.63
CA ASP A 136 -7.66 2.22 -8.81
C ASP A 136 -6.36 3.01 -8.96
N GLN A 137 -5.72 3.38 -7.85
CA GLN A 137 -4.50 4.21 -7.88
C GLN A 137 -3.23 3.37 -7.81
N TRP A 138 -3.22 2.26 -7.08
CA TRP A 138 -1.98 1.49 -6.83
C TRP A 138 -1.90 0.22 -7.68
N LEU A 139 -2.99 -0.54 -7.78
CA LEU A 139 -2.94 -1.87 -8.39
C LEU A 139 -3.26 -1.87 -9.90
N ARG A 140 -4.22 -1.05 -10.33
CA ARG A 140 -4.58 -0.94 -11.75
C ARG A 140 -3.40 -0.57 -12.65
N PRO A 141 -2.51 0.37 -12.28
CA PRO A 141 -1.38 0.75 -13.14
C PRO A 141 -0.38 -0.39 -13.43
N VAL A 142 -0.15 -1.28 -12.46
CA VAL A 142 0.80 -2.40 -12.61
C VAL A 142 0.15 -3.65 -13.23
N SER A 143 -1.19 -3.69 -13.29
CA SER A 143 -1.94 -4.90 -13.65
C SER A 143 -1.51 -5.63 -14.94
N PRO A 144 -1.14 -4.96 -16.05
CA PRO A 144 -0.90 -5.66 -17.32
C PRO A 144 0.35 -6.56 -17.34
N HIS A 145 1.31 -6.33 -16.45
CA HIS A 145 2.62 -6.98 -16.49
C HIS A 145 3.13 -7.50 -15.15
N LEU A 146 2.48 -7.15 -14.02
CA LEU A 146 2.92 -7.57 -12.70
C LEU A 146 3.01 -9.11 -12.59
N GLU A 147 4.15 -9.59 -12.10
CA GLU A 147 4.42 -11.01 -11.85
C GLU A 147 4.37 -11.36 -10.36
N GLU A 148 4.68 -10.41 -9.48
CA GLU A 148 4.66 -10.62 -8.02
C GLU A 148 3.85 -9.52 -7.33
N LEU A 149 2.90 -9.93 -6.49
CA LEU A 149 2.09 -9.03 -5.67
C LEU A 149 2.11 -9.47 -4.21
N ALA A 150 2.47 -8.55 -3.31
CA ALA A 150 2.30 -8.70 -1.87
C ALA A 150 1.41 -7.57 -1.32
N LEU A 151 0.32 -7.93 -0.66
CA LEU A 151 -0.59 -6.99 0.00
C LEU A 151 -0.77 -7.39 1.47
N TYR A 152 -0.32 -6.53 2.36
CA TYR A 152 -0.38 -6.73 3.81
C TYR A 152 -1.08 -5.54 4.44
N GLY A 153 -2.06 -5.78 5.29
CA GLY A 153 -2.54 -4.77 6.24
C GLY A 153 -1.81 -4.95 7.58
N ASP A 154 -1.63 -3.88 8.34
CA ASP A 154 -1.21 -3.97 9.75
C ASP A 154 -2.34 -4.47 10.67
N ASP A 155 -3.59 -4.36 10.20
CA ASP A 155 -4.79 -4.98 10.77
C ASP A 155 -5.58 -5.74 9.67
N PHE A 156 -6.66 -6.42 10.07
CA PHE A 156 -7.53 -7.18 9.19
C PHE A 156 -8.27 -6.30 8.16
N TRP A 157 -8.36 -6.78 6.92
CA TRP A 157 -9.05 -6.09 5.83
C TRP A 157 -9.84 -7.07 4.95
N GLY A 158 -10.58 -6.56 3.98
CA GLY A 158 -11.35 -7.34 3.00
C GLY A 158 -12.85 -7.41 3.33
N TYR A 159 -13.20 -7.56 4.61
CA TYR A 159 -14.58 -7.44 5.09
C TYR A 159 -14.89 -6.06 5.66
N TRP A 160 -14.10 -5.64 6.65
CA TRP A 160 -14.20 -4.35 7.30
C TRP A 160 -12.78 -3.87 7.71
N PRO A 161 -12.17 -2.92 6.99
CA PRO A 161 -12.70 -2.23 5.81
C PRO A 161 -12.91 -3.17 4.61
N ARG A 162 -13.93 -2.87 3.80
CA ARG A 162 -14.24 -3.65 2.59
C ARG A 162 -13.19 -3.39 1.52
N CYS A 163 -12.76 -4.44 0.83
CA CYS A 163 -11.91 -4.32 -0.36
C CYS A 163 -12.48 -5.20 -1.47
N ASP A 164 -12.84 -4.64 -2.63
CA ASP A 164 -13.39 -5.40 -3.77
C ASP A 164 -12.45 -5.36 -4.98
N LEU A 165 -11.73 -6.48 -5.18
CA LEU A 165 -10.75 -6.68 -6.24
C LEU A 165 -11.33 -7.35 -7.49
N ARG A 166 -12.62 -7.70 -7.55
CA ARG A 166 -13.21 -8.50 -8.65
C ARG A 166 -13.05 -7.87 -10.03
N SER A 167 -12.94 -6.54 -10.11
CA SER A 167 -12.76 -5.80 -11.37
C SER A 167 -11.29 -5.70 -11.80
N LEU A 168 -10.37 -6.40 -11.14
CA LEU A 168 -8.93 -6.34 -11.38
C LEU A 168 -8.37 -7.74 -11.65
N HIS A 169 -7.56 -7.86 -12.69
CA HIS A 169 -6.94 -9.11 -13.10
C HIS A 169 -5.49 -8.87 -13.52
N PHE A 170 -4.60 -9.80 -13.14
CA PHE A 170 -3.16 -9.74 -13.35
C PHE A 170 -2.71 -10.90 -14.26
N PRO A 171 -2.71 -10.74 -15.59
CA PRO A 171 -2.53 -11.85 -16.54
C PRO A 171 -1.14 -12.50 -16.54
N LYS A 172 -0.19 -12.02 -15.74
CA LYS A 172 1.16 -12.57 -15.62
C LYS A 172 1.55 -12.93 -14.19
N LEU A 173 0.61 -12.86 -13.25
CA LEU A 173 0.88 -13.04 -11.84
C LEU A 173 1.35 -14.47 -11.54
N LYS A 174 2.56 -14.60 -11.00
CA LYS A 174 3.19 -15.85 -10.60
C LYS A 174 3.23 -16.02 -9.09
N SER A 175 3.43 -14.93 -8.34
CA SER A 175 3.45 -14.97 -6.87
C SER A 175 2.43 -14.01 -6.28
N LEU A 176 1.59 -14.51 -5.38
CA LEU A 176 0.61 -13.73 -4.64
C LEU A 176 0.78 -13.97 -3.15
N SER A 177 1.06 -12.90 -2.40
CA SER A 177 1.14 -12.92 -0.93
C SER A 177 0.07 -11.99 -0.35
N LEU A 178 -0.76 -12.52 0.53
CA LEU A 178 -1.84 -11.78 1.19
C LEU A 178 -1.66 -11.90 2.70
N GLY A 179 -1.58 -10.76 3.37
CA GLY A 179 -1.45 -10.65 4.82
C GLY A 179 -2.68 -10.01 5.45
N ASN A 180 -3.24 -10.62 6.49
CA ASN A 180 -4.41 -10.12 7.23
C ASN A 180 -5.69 -9.93 6.37
N LEU A 181 -5.76 -10.53 5.17
CA LEU A 181 -7.00 -10.57 4.40
C LEU A 181 -8.01 -11.52 5.05
N THR A 182 -9.21 -11.02 5.37
CA THR A 182 -10.31 -11.81 5.92
C THR A 182 -11.19 -12.36 4.81
N PHE A 183 -11.22 -13.69 4.68
CA PHE A 183 -12.10 -14.41 3.76
C PHE A 183 -13.50 -14.53 4.36
N THR A 184 -14.45 -13.82 3.77
CA THR A 184 -15.87 -13.77 4.16
C THR A 184 -16.82 -14.13 3.03
N HIS A 185 -16.35 -14.12 1.77
CA HIS A 185 -17.15 -14.39 0.60
C HIS A 185 -16.39 -15.24 -0.41
N ASP A 186 -17.09 -16.14 -1.11
CA ASP A 186 -16.51 -17.04 -2.12
C ASP A 186 -15.80 -16.27 -3.25
N TRP A 187 -16.27 -15.07 -3.59
CA TRP A 187 -15.67 -14.28 -4.66
C TRP A 187 -14.20 -13.92 -4.39
N GLN A 188 -13.76 -13.87 -3.12
CA GLN A 188 -12.36 -13.61 -2.77
C GLN A 188 -11.48 -14.78 -3.21
N LEU A 189 -11.96 -16.01 -3.06
CA LEU A 189 -11.31 -17.20 -3.57
C LEU A 189 -11.41 -17.25 -5.10
N ASP A 190 -12.58 -16.94 -5.69
CA ASP A 190 -12.75 -16.91 -7.15
C ASP A 190 -11.79 -15.91 -7.81
N TRP A 191 -11.55 -14.77 -7.17
CA TRP A 191 -10.58 -13.78 -7.64
C TRP A 191 -9.16 -14.35 -7.65
N ILE A 192 -8.73 -15.07 -6.60
CA ILE A 192 -7.43 -15.76 -6.59
C ILE A 192 -7.39 -16.81 -7.71
N LEU A 193 -8.43 -17.64 -7.81
CA LEU A 193 -8.55 -18.70 -8.82
C LEU A 193 -8.59 -18.17 -10.25
N SER A 194 -9.02 -16.92 -10.47
CA SER A 194 -8.97 -16.29 -11.79
C SER A 194 -7.56 -16.17 -12.36
N HIS A 195 -6.53 -16.33 -11.53
CA HIS A 195 -5.11 -16.32 -11.91
C HIS A 195 -4.48 -17.72 -11.96
N ALA A 196 -5.27 -18.79 -11.86
CA ALA A 196 -4.77 -20.17 -11.72
C ALA A 196 -3.86 -20.64 -12.88
N ASP A 197 -4.02 -20.08 -14.08
CA ASP A 197 -3.20 -20.44 -15.25
C ASP A 197 -1.74 -19.94 -15.14
N THR A 198 -1.48 -18.90 -14.34
CA THR A 198 -0.14 -18.27 -14.20
C THR A 198 0.42 -18.34 -12.80
N LEU A 199 -0.43 -18.48 -11.78
CA LEU A 199 -0.03 -18.42 -10.38
C LEU A 199 0.75 -19.69 -9.98
N GLU A 200 2.01 -19.50 -9.59
CA GLU A 200 2.94 -20.56 -9.16
C GLU A 200 3.08 -20.61 -7.64
N GLU A 201 2.87 -19.48 -6.96
CA GLU A 201 3.00 -19.34 -5.52
C GLU A 201 1.85 -18.54 -4.90
N LEU A 202 1.26 -19.09 -3.85
CA LEU A 202 0.25 -18.44 -3.02
C LEU A 202 0.67 -18.50 -1.56
N ARG A 203 0.83 -17.33 -0.92
CA ARG A 203 1.08 -17.20 0.52
C ARG A 203 -0.09 -16.48 1.18
N LEU A 204 -0.67 -17.13 2.18
CA LEU A 204 -1.73 -16.56 3.02
C LEU A 204 -1.18 -16.45 4.43
N ASP A 205 -0.93 -15.23 4.88
CA ASP A 205 -0.35 -14.93 6.18
C ASP A 205 -1.40 -14.27 7.09
N HIS A 206 -1.69 -14.90 8.23
CA HIS A 206 -2.72 -14.44 9.15
C HIS A 206 -4.07 -14.12 8.47
N CYS A 207 -4.50 -14.91 7.48
CA CYS A 207 -5.77 -14.72 6.79
C CYS A 207 -6.91 -15.53 7.45
N PRO A 208 -7.83 -14.91 8.21
CA PRO A 208 -8.95 -15.64 8.79
C PRO A 208 -9.92 -16.08 7.70
N ILE A 209 -10.47 -17.29 7.84
CA ILE A 209 -11.55 -17.80 6.99
C ILE A 209 -12.80 -17.91 7.85
N VAL A 210 -13.76 -17.02 7.59
CA VAL A 210 -15.03 -16.99 8.31
C VAL A 210 -15.95 -18.02 7.65
N GLN A 211 -16.18 -19.13 8.35
CA GLN A 211 -17.20 -20.11 7.97
C GLN A 211 -18.50 -19.76 8.70
N GLY A 212 -19.59 -19.60 7.95
CA GLY A 212 -20.93 -19.51 8.55
C GLY A 212 -21.26 -20.80 9.30
N ILE A 213 -21.80 -20.67 10.51
CA ILE A 213 -22.43 -21.77 11.27
C ILE A 213 -23.86 -21.94 10.76
#